data_AF-A0A7H1RQZ5-F1
#
_entry.id   AF-A0A7H1RQZ5-F1
#
_cell.length_a   1.000
_cell.length_b   1.000
_cell.length_c   1.000
_cell.angle_alpha   90.00
_cell.angle_beta   90.00
_cell.angle_gamma   90.00
#
_symmetry.space_group_name_H-M   'P 1'
#
loop_
_entity.id
_entity.type
_entity.pdbx_description
1 polymer ?
#
loop_
_entity_poly.entity_id
_entity_poly.type
_entity_poly.pdbx_seq_one_letter_code
_entity_poly.pdbx_strand_id
1 'polypeptide(L)'
;MKRSVDNQDGMSLVELLAAITISMVIIGIIYTVFIAGIRVYERIGIENELRSEADYAAARLMNALYAFSPDGLEAGQNQENKPLHQLAFVKNEQFETNSQVGLVSRGQATKPSVRTISIENGKLIVDGEPITSTRLLLDGSSSSFSFRCARREGTICRSGVLTMTLTIQDAENHGVISIKPFTLKTEFGF
;
A
#
# COMPACT_ATOMS: atom_id res chain seq x y z
N MET A 1 47.36 -43.83 -37.60
CA MET A 1 48.30 -42.67 -37.57
C MET A 1 47.61 -41.53 -36.82
N LYS A 2 48.05 -41.22 -35.59
CA LYS A 2 47.49 -40.15 -34.76
C LYS A 2 48.46 -38.98 -34.82
N ARG A 3 48.09 -37.90 -35.51
CA ARG A 3 48.93 -36.73 -35.73
C ARG A 3 48.71 -35.78 -34.56
N SER A 4 49.58 -35.85 -33.55
CA SER A 4 49.64 -34.83 -32.50
C SER A 4 50.42 -33.66 -33.06
N VAL A 5 49.82 -32.47 -33.09
CA VAL A 5 50.52 -31.23 -33.40
C VAL A 5 51.14 -30.76 -32.09
N ASP A 6 52.45 -31.00 -31.93
CA ASP A 6 53.23 -30.43 -30.82
C ASP A 6 53.76 -29.07 -31.31
N ASN A 7 53.00 -28.00 -31.05
CA ASN A 7 53.40 -26.64 -31.35
C ASN A 7 53.90 -25.99 -30.05
N GLN A 8 55.21 -25.89 -29.89
CA GLN A 8 55.87 -25.27 -28.72
C GLN A 8 56.19 -23.79 -28.92
N ASP A 9 55.47 -23.11 -29.83
CA ASP A 9 55.60 -21.66 -30.01
C ASP A 9 54.89 -20.96 -28.85
N GLY A 10 55.67 -20.30 -27.98
CA GLY A 10 55.15 -19.48 -26.88
C GLY A 10 54.36 -18.27 -27.40
N MET A 11 53.46 -17.73 -26.58
CA MET A 11 52.69 -16.53 -26.93
C MET A 11 53.62 -15.33 -27.16
N SER A 12 53.37 -14.59 -28.24
CA SER A 12 54.04 -13.31 -28.43
C SER A 12 53.53 -12.28 -27.42
N LEU A 13 54.39 -11.35 -27.00
CA LEU A 13 54.01 -10.29 -26.05
C LEU A 13 52.85 -9.43 -26.58
N VAL A 14 52.80 -9.23 -27.90
CA VAL A 14 51.74 -8.46 -28.57
C VAL A 14 50.40 -9.20 -28.52
N GLU A 15 50.40 -10.51 -28.73
CA GLU A 15 49.18 -11.34 -28.68
C GLU A 15 48.59 -11.38 -27.27
N LEU A 16 49.44 -11.53 -26.25
CA LEU A 16 49.02 -11.48 -24.84
C LEU A 16 48.40 -10.11 -24.50
N LEU A 17 49.03 -9.02 -24.93
CA LEU A 17 48.55 -7.67 -24.66
C LEU A 17 47.24 -7.36 -25.41
N ALA A 18 47.11 -7.83 -26.65
CA ALA A 18 45.86 -7.75 -27.41
C ALA A 18 44.73 -8.54 -26.72
N ALA A 19 45.01 -9.75 -26.22
CA ALA A 19 44.02 -10.54 -25.51
C ALA A 19 43.56 -9.88 -24.20
N ILE A 20 44.48 -9.32 -23.42
CA ILE A 20 44.15 -8.62 -22.16
C ILE A 20 43.31 -7.37 -22.43
N THR A 21 43.69 -6.56 -23.43
CA THR A 21 42.97 -5.33 -23.76
C THR A 21 41.53 -5.62 -24.22
N ILE A 22 41.33 -6.60 -25.11
CA ILE A 22 39.99 -7.04 -25.53
C ILE A 22 39.19 -7.56 -24.33
N SER A 23 39.83 -8.36 -23.46
CA SER A 23 39.17 -8.90 -22.27
C SER A 23 38.73 -7.79 -21.31
N MET A 24 39.54 -6.74 -21.11
CA MET A 24 39.17 -5.58 -20.29
C MET A 24 37.97 -4.82 -20.84
N VAL A 25 37.89 -4.63 -22.17
CA VAL A 25 36.73 -4.00 -22.81
C VAL A 25 35.46 -4.83 -22.57
N ILE A 26 35.54 -6.15 -22.75
CA ILE A 26 34.42 -7.06 -22.53
C ILE A 26 33.98 -7.03 -21.05
N ILE A 27 34.92 -7.13 -20.11
CA ILE A 27 34.62 -7.08 -18.66
C ILE A 27 33.98 -5.73 -18.30
N GLY A 28 34.47 -4.62 -18.84
CA GLY A 28 33.88 -3.31 -18.62
C GLY A 28 32.42 -3.25 -19.04
N ILE A 29 32.08 -3.77 -20.22
CA ILE A 29 30.69 -3.83 -20.69
C ILE A 29 29.84 -4.71 -19.76
N ILE A 30 30.31 -5.92 -19.43
CA ILE A 30 29.59 -6.84 -18.53
C ILE A 30 29.32 -6.19 -17.17
N TYR A 31 30.32 -5.50 -16.61
CA TYR A 31 30.19 -4.84 -15.31
C TYR A 31 29.11 -3.76 -15.31
N THR A 32 29.02 -2.95 -16.37
CA THR A 32 27.99 -1.91 -16.47
C THR A 32 26.57 -2.49 -16.50
N VAL A 33 26.36 -3.55 -17.28
CA VAL A 33 25.07 -4.26 -17.35
C VAL A 33 24.74 -4.91 -16.02
N PHE A 34 25.73 -5.52 -15.37
CA PHE A 34 25.56 -6.17 -14.07
C PHE A 34 25.11 -5.17 -12.99
N ILE A 35 25.78 -4.02 -12.88
CA ILE A 35 25.39 -2.97 -11.93
C ILE A 35 24.01 -2.40 -12.25
N ALA A 36 23.68 -2.20 -13.53
CA ALA A 36 22.34 -1.78 -13.92
C ALA A 36 21.28 -2.81 -13.51
N GLY A 37 21.57 -4.10 -13.69
CA GLY A 37 20.70 -5.20 -13.28
C GLY A 37 20.43 -5.22 -11.77
N ILE A 38 21.47 -5.06 -10.95
CA ILE A 38 21.33 -4.99 -9.48
C ILE A 38 20.41 -3.83 -9.07
N ARG A 39 20.62 -2.64 -9.62
CA ARG A 39 19.80 -1.46 -9.28
C ARG A 39 18.32 -1.64 -9.65
N VAL A 40 18.06 -2.27 -10.79
CA VAL A 40 16.68 -2.59 -11.21
C VAL A 40 16.06 -3.62 -10.27
N TYR A 41 16.81 -4.65 -9.88
CA TYR A 41 16.35 -5.67 -8.95
C TYR A 41 15.99 -5.07 -7.58
N GLU A 42 16.87 -4.26 -6.99
CA GLU A 42 16.63 -3.58 -5.70
C GLU A 42 15.38 -2.69 -5.77
N ARG A 43 15.26 -1.90 -6.84
CA ARG A 43 14.10 -1.04 -7.04
C ARG A 43 12.78 -1.83 -7.11
N ILE A 44 12.75 -2.93 -7.86
CA ILE A 44 11.55 -3.79 -7.95
C ILE A 44 11.24 -4.41 -6.57
N GLY A 45 12.27 -4.80 -5.82
CA GLY A 45 12.12 -5.34 -4.47
C GLY A 45 11.40 -4.37 -3.55
N ILE A 46 11.87 -3.12 -3.50
CA ILE A 46 11.29 -2.09 -2.63
C ILE A 46 9.89 -1.69 -3.11
N GLU A 47 9.66 -1.53 -4.43
CA GLU A 47 8.32 -1.24 -4.97
C GLU A 47 7.31 -2.35 -4.61
N ASN A 48 7.74 -3.62 -4.56
CA ASN A 48 6.91 -4.74 -4.12
C ASN A 48 6.66 -4.72 -2.61
N GLU A 49 7.65 -4.36 -1.81
CA GLU A 49 7.48 -4.20 -0.36
C GLU A 49 6.46 -3.10 -0.04
N LEU A 50 6.57 -1.92 -0.68
CA LEU A 50 5.62 -0.82 -0.51
C LEU A 50 4.19 -1.23 -0.89
N ARG A 51 4.00 -1.99 -1.98
CA ARG A 51 2.68 -2.50 -2.38
C ARG A 51 2.13 -3.50 -1.37
N SER A 52 2.95 -4.46 -0.94
CA SER A 52 2.53 -5.47 0.03
C SER A 52 2.09 -4.83 1.36
N GLU A 53 2.80 -3.80 1.80
CA GLU A 53 2.47 -3.07 3.02
C GLU A 53 1.22 -2.21 2.86
N ALA A 54 1.00 -1.61 1.67
CA ALA A 54 -0.24 -0.93 1.33
C ALA A 54 -1.47 -1.85 1.45
N ASP A 55 -1.36 -3.04 0.83
CA ASP A 55 -2.41 -4.05 0.83
C ASP A 55 -2.66 -4.58 2.26
N TYR A 56 -1.58 -4.76 3.04
CA TYR A 56 -1.69 -5.12 4.45
C TYR A 56 -2.43 -4.05 5.27
N ALA A 57 -2.09 -2.77 5.12
CA ALA A 57 -2.77 -1.67 5.81
C ALA A 57 -4.26 -1.60 5.44
N ALA A 58 -4.57 -1.74 4.14
CA ALA A 58 -5.96 -1.78 3.66
C ALA A 58 -6.72 -2.97 4.24
N ALA A 59 -6.14 -4.17 4.25
CA ALA A 59 -6.75 -5.38 4.81
C ALA A 59 -6.98 -5.24 6.33
N ARG A 60 -6.02 -4.68 7.07
CA ARG A 60 -6.14 -4.39 8.50
C ARG A 60 -7.28 -3.41 8.78
N LEU A 61 -7.39 -2.36 7.99
CA LEU A 61 -8.48 -1.39 8.08
C LEU A 61 -9.84 -2.06 7.80
N MET A 62 -9.95 -2.81 6.70
CA MET A 62 -11.19 -3.52 6.37
C MET A 62 -11.59 -4.49 7.48
N ASN A 63 -10.64 -5.26 8.02
CA ASN A 63 -10.90 -6.16 9.14
C ASN A 63 -11.38 -5.41 10.38
N ALA A 64 -10.81 -4.25 10.69
CA ALA A 64 -11.26 -3.42 11.80
C ALA A 64 -12.68 -2.88 11.59
N LEU A 65 -13.04 -2.49 10.36
CA LEU A 65 -14.38 -2.01 10.02
C LEU A 65 -15.40 -3.15 10.02
N TYR A 66 -15.07 -4.32 9.47
CA TYR A 66 -15.97 -5.48 9.50
C TYR A 66 -16.20 -5.99 10.92
N ALA A 67 -15.16 -6.06 11.76
CA ALA A 67 -15.29 -6.44 13.16
C ALA A 67 -16.17 -5.45 13.95
N PHE A 68 -16.11 -4.16 13.60
CA PHE A 68 -16.99 -3.15 14.18
C PHE A 68 -18.43 -3.30 13.66
N SER A 69 -18.59 -3.60 12.37
CA SER A 69 -19.88 -3.65 11.65
C SER A 69 -20.67 -2.35 11.86
N PRO A 70 -20.22 -1.22 11.28
CA PRO A 70 -20.89 0.05 11.44
C PRO A 70 -22.26 0.07 10.75
N ASP A 71 -23.19 0.82 11.34
CA ASP A 71 -24.51 1.08 10.77
C ASP A 71 -24.53 2.35 9.89
N GLY A 72 -23.39 3.05 9.83
CA GLY A 72 -23.19 4.20 8.98
C GLY A 72 -21.93 4.99 9.28
N LEU A 73 -21.77 6.07 8.54
CA LEU A 73 -20.71 7.06 8.64
C LEU A 73 -21.30 8.38 9.12
N GLU A 74 -20.78 8.95 10.21
CA GLU A 74 -21.16 10.27 10.69
C GLU A 74 -20.43 11.33 9.87
N ALA A 75 -21.10 11.87 8.85
CA ALA A 75 -20.53 12.86 7.95
C ALA A 75 -21.61 13.76 7.33
N GLY A 76 -21.36 15.07 7.39
CA GLY A 76 -22.24 16.08 6.79
C GLY A 76 -22.21 16.05 5.26
N GLN A 77 -23.26 16.55 4.60
CA GLN A 77 -23.31 16.63 3.13
C GLN A 77 -22.14 17.44 2.55
N ASN A 78 -21.68 18.43 3.31
CA ASN A 78 -20.62 19.36 2.93
C ASN A 78 -19.26 18.67 2.77
N GLN A 79 -19.10 17.46 3.32
CA GLN A 79 -17.88 16.66 3.32
C GLN A 79 -17.87 15.58 2.23
N GLU A 80 -19.01 15.36 1.57
CA GLU A 80 -19.16 14.34 0.54
C GLU A 80 -18.30 14.66 -0.69
N ASN A 81 -17.67 13.63 -1.27
CA ASN A 81 -16.72 13.73 -2.39
C ASN A 81 -15.52 14.67 -2.15
N LYS A 82 -15.22 15.03 -0.90
CA LYS A 82 -14.04 15.82 -0.55
C LYS A 82 -12.97 14.93 0.09
N PRO A 83 -11.68 15.27 -0.10
CA PRO A 83 -10.60 14.62 0.63
C PRO A 83 -10.69 14.97 2.12
N LEU A 84 -10.65 13.94 2.96
CA LEU A 84 -10.75 13.99 4.41
C LEU A 84 -9.61 13.18 5.01
N HIS A 85 -9.09 13.63 6.14
CA HIS A 85 -8.05 12.90 6.88
C HIS A 85 -8.60 12.08 8.04
N GLN A 86 -9.88 12.24 8.34
CA GLN A 86 -10.55 11.55 9.43
C GLN A 86 -12.00 11.21 9.06
N LEU A 87 -12.44 10.03 9.45
CA LEU A 87 -13.82 9.56 9.31
C LEU A 87 -14.29 8.89 10.61
N ALA A 88 -15.55 9.10 10.96
CA ALA A 88 -16.18 8.52 12.13
C ALA A 88 -17.30 7.56 11.71
N PHE A 89 -17.14 6.29 12.05
CA PHE A 89 -18.13 5.25 11.83
C PHE A 89 -18.96 5.06 13.09
N VAL A 90 -20.27 4.92 12.91
CA VAL A 90 -21.21 4.78 14.02
C VAL A 90 -21.88 3.44 13.99
N LYS A 91 -22.09 2.87 15.17
CA LYS A 91 -22.95 1.71 15.39
C LYS A 91 -24.01 2.10 16.41
N ASN A 92 -25.22 2.32 15.93
CA ASN A 92 -26.34 2.88 16.68
C ASN A 92 -27.69 2.20 16.39
N GLU A 93 -27.70 1.12 15.60
CA GLU A 93 -28.87 0.28 15.35
C GLU A 93 -28.79 -1.00 16.20
N GLN A 94 -29.95 -1.48 16.65
CA GLN A 94 -30.08 -2.79 17.28
C GLN A 94 -31.28 -3.53 16.67
N PHE A 95 -31.18 -4.84 16.57
CA PHE A 95 -32.28 -5.67 16.08
C PHE A 95 -33.06 -6.21 17.28
N GLU A 96 -34.35 -5.86 17.33
CA GLU A 96 -35.28 -6.38 18.32
C GLU A 96 -36.10 -7.48 17.67
N THR A 97 -36.06 -8.67 18.24
CA THR A 97 -36.80 -9.83 17.71
C THR A 97 -38.06 -10.05 18.51
N ASN A 98 -39.21 -10.03 17.83
CA ASN A 98 -40.47 -10.49 18.40
C ASN A 98 -40.63 -11.98 18.08
N SER A 99 -40.33 -12.83 19.07
CA SER A 99 -40.38 -14.29 18.95
C SER A 99 -41.78 -14.86 18.75
N GLN A 100 -42.84 -14.11 19.04
CA GLN A 100 -44.23 -14.56 18.88
C GLN A 100 -44.72 -14.46 17.44
N VAL A 101 -44.26 -13.45 16.69
CA VAL A 101 -44.63 -13.23 15.28
C VAL A 101 -43.48 -13.52 14.31
N GLY A 102 -42.30 -13.87 14.81
CA GLY A 102 -41.10 -14.12 13.99
C GLY A 102 -40.60 -12.88 13.25
N LEU A 103 -40.95 -11.68 13.72
CA LEU A 103 -40.56 -10.42 13.09
C LEU A 103 -39.32 -9.85 13.78
N VAL A 104 -38.42 -9.29 12.99
CA VAL A 104 -37.26 -8.53 13.45
C VAL A 104 -37.48 -7.06 13.10
N SER A 105 -37.47 -6.22 14.12
CA SER A 105 -37.58 -4.77 13.99
C SER A 105 -36.23 -4.12 14.23
N ARG A 106 -36.01 -2.98 13.58
CA ARG A 106 -34.83 -2.15 13.81
C ARG A 106 -35.15 -1.11 14.88
N GLY A 107 -34.44 -1.16 16.00
CA GLY A 107 -34.48 -0.20 17.09
C GLY A 107 -33.19 0.60 17.18
N GLN A 108 -33.16 1.55 18.11
CA GLN A 108 -31.98 2.36 18.39
C GLN A 108 -31.16 1.70 19.50
N ALA A 109 -29.85 1.60 19.30
CA ALA A 109 -28.98 0.94 20.27
C ALA A 109 -28.95 1.70 21.61
N THR A 110 -29.10 0.98 22.72
CA THR A 110 -29.04 1.56 24.08
C THR A 110 -27.67 2.18 24.40
N LYS A 111 -26.61 1.75 23.70
CA LYS A 111 -25.25 2.29 23.79
C LYS A 111 -24.66 2.42 22.39
N PRO A 112 -24.75 3.59 21.74
CA PRO A 112 -24.08 3.80 20.47
C PRO A 112 -22.56 3.73 20.67
N SER A 113 -21.86 3.16 19.70
CA SER A 113 -20.40 3.14 19.67
C SER A 113 -19.90 3.83 18.41
N VAL A 114 -18.74 4.45 18.51
CA VAL A 114 -18.08 5.17 17.42
C VAL A 114 -16.70 4.59 17.22
N ARG A 115 -16.31 4.37 15.97
CA ARG A 115 -14.96 3.99 15.57
C ARG A 115 -14.41 5.05 14.65
N THR A 116 -13.24 5.58 14.98
CA THR A 116 -12.61 6.64 14.18
C THR A 116 -11.45 6.06 13.40
N ILE A 117 -11.33 6.47 12.14
CA ILE A 117 -10.15 6.22 11.32
C ILE A 117 -9.53 7.56 10.94
N SER A 118 -8.20 7.69 11.05
CA SER A 118 -7.49 8.91 10.69
C SER A 118 -6.13 8.65 10.03
N ILE A 119 -5.67 9.63 9.26
CA ILE A 119 -4.32 9.67 8.70
C ILE A 119 -3.56 10.78 9.44
N GLU A 120 -2.63 10.40 10.30
CA GLU A 120 -1.86 11.34 11.12
C GLU A 120 -0.40 10.93 11.16
N ASN A 121 0.50 11.92 11.06
CA ASN A 121 1.96 11.71 11.13
C ASN A 121 2.47 10.60 10.20
N GLY A 122 1.89 10.49 9.01
CA GLY A 122 2.24 9.47 8.03
C GLY A 122 1.81 8.04 8.40
N LYS A 123 0.88 7.87 9.33
CA LYS A 123 0.35 6.58 9.75
C LYS A 123 -1.16 6.52 9.63
N LEU A 124 -1.67 5.33 9.38
CA LEU A 124 -3.09 5.05 9.44
C LEU A 124 -3.43 4.66 10.87
N ILE A 125 -4.36 5.38 11.48
CA ILE A 125 -4.74 5.24 12.88
C ILE A 125 -6.20 4.78 12.95
N VAL A 126 -6.49 3.80 13.80
CA VAL A 126 -7.84 3.35 14.13
C VAL A 126 -8.02 3.46 15.63
N ASP A 127 -9.01 4.22 16.07
CA ASP A 127 -9.30 4.47 17.49
C ASP A 127 -8.09 4.98 18.30
N GLY A 128 -7.20 5.76 17.66
CA GLY A 128 -5.98 6.30 18.28
C GLY A 128 -4.76 5.36 18.19
N GLU A 129 -4.94 4.12 17.77
CA GLU A 129 -3.85 3.14 17.62
C GLU A 129 -3.37 3.05 16.15
N PRO A 130 -2.05 3.17 15.89
CA PRO A 130 -1.53 3.02 14.54
C PRO A 130 -1.65 1.57 14.07
N ILE A 131 -2.23 1.37 12.89
CA ILE A 131 -2.39 0.05 12.26
C ILE A 131 -1.35 -0.23 11.17
N THR A 132 -0.60 0.79 10.74
CA THR A 132 0.50 0.68 9.77
C THR A 132 1.79 0.22 10.43
N SER A 133 2.62 -0.55 9.71
CA SER A 133 3.94 -0.93 10.18
C SER A 133 4.90 0.26 10.29
N THR A 134 6.03 0.07 10.96
CA THR A 134 7.07 1.11 11.13
C THR A 134 7.78 1.52 9.84
N ARG A 135 7.67 0.72 8.77
CA ARG A 135 8.32 0.99 7.48
C ARG A 135 7.46 1.80 6.51
N LEU A 136 6.16 1.92 6.79
CA LEU A 136 5.24 2.66 5.95
C LEU A 136 5.13 4.10 6.42
N LEU A 137 5.46 5.03 5.52
CA LEU A 137 5.11 6.44 5.67
C LEU A 137 4.07 6.83 4.63
N LEU A 138 2.89 7.17 5.10
CA LEU A 138 1.88 7.83 4.29
C LEU A 138 2.31 9.26 4.04
N ASP A 139 2.22 9.68 2.80
CA ASP A 139 2.25 11.10 2.46
C ASP A 139 0.93 11.73 2.90
N GLY A 140 0.96 12.50 3.98
CA GLY A 140 -0.23 13.15 4.53
C GLY A 140 -0.86 14.20 3.60
N SER A 141 -0.16 14.66 2.56
CA SER A 141 -0.70 15.64 1.61
C SER A 141 -1.53 14.99 0.50
N SER A 142 -1.16 13.78 0.08
CA SER A 142 -1.79 13.07 -1.02
C SER A 142 -2.64 11.86 -0.59
N SER A 143 -2.45 11.39 0.64
CA SER A 143 -3.31 10.36 1.25
C SER A 143 -4.57 10.98 1.83
N SER A 144 -5.74 10.41 1.51
CA SER A 144 -7.02 10.91 1.96
C SER A 144 -8.12 9.85 1.87
N PHE A 145 -9.18 10.08 2.63
CA PHE A 145 -10.46 9.40 2.48
C PHE A 145 -11.45 10.31 1.76
N SER A 146 -12.41 9.73 1.05
CA SER A 146 -13.58 10.44 0.56
C SER A 146 -14.74 9.47 0.49
N PHE A 147 -15.96 9.96 0.58
CA PHE A 147 -17.14 9.09 0.53
C PHE A 147 -18.21 9.68 -0.37
N ARG A 148 -19.05 8.80 -0.91
CA ARG A 148 -20.27 9.14 -1.62
C ARG A 148 -21.43 8.45 -0.93
N CYS A 149 -22.44 9.22 -0.54
CA CYS A 149 -23.56 8.71 0.23
C CYS A 149 -24.72 8.30 -0.68
N ALA A 150 -25.21 7.08 -0.51
CA ALA A 150 -26.38 6.58 -1.23
C ALA A 150 -27.67 6.74 -0.41
N ARG A 151 -27.61 6.48 0.90
CA ARG A 151 -28.74 6.63 1.83
C ARG A 151 -28.32 7.43 3.04
N ARG A 152 -29.05 8.50 3.33
CA ARG A 152 -28.76 9.40 4.46
C ARG A 152 -29.96 9.48 5.41
N GLU A 153 -29.66 9.57 6.69
CA GLU A 153 -30.62 9.78 7.78
C GLU A 153 -30.04 10.84 8.71
N GLY A 154 -30.49 12.08 8.58
CA GLY A 154 -29.89 13.22 9.29
C GLY A 154 -28.42 13.42 8.90
N THR A 155 -27.52 13.36 9.90
CA THR A 155 -26.07 13.49 9.74
C THR A 155 -25.35 12.16 9.48
N ILE A 156 -26.08 11.05 9.46
CA ILE A 156 -25.52 9.70 9.28
C ILE A 156 -25.75 9.26 7.84
N CYS A 157 -24.66 8.93 7.15
CA CYS A 157 -24.71 8.19 5.90
C CYS A 157 -24.83 6.69 6.20
N ARG A 158 -26.01 6.12 5.97
CA ARG A 158 -26.34 4.72 6.27
C ARG A 158 -25.76 3.72 5.29
N SER A 159 -25.62 4.15 4.03
CA SER A 159 -24.97 3.32 3.02
C SER A 159 -24.32 4.20 1.98
N GLY A 160 -23.18 3.76 1.45
CA GLY A 160 -22.41 4.54 0.49
C GLY A 160 -21.20 3.80 -0.04
N VAL A 161 -20.35 4.55 -0.76
CA VAL A 161 -19.05 4.08 -1.20
C VAL A 161 -17.98 4.93 -0.53
N LEU A 162 -17.08 4.29 0.20
CA LEU A 162 -15.89 4.91 0.75
C LEU A 162 -14.72 4.65 -0.20
N THR A 163 -14.06 5.73 -0.61
CA THR A 163 -12.83 5.72 -1.38
C THR A 163 -11.66 6.10 -0.47
N MET A 164 -10.71 5.19 -0.34
CA MET A 164 -9.46 5.41 0.37
C MET A 164 -8.33 5.56 -0.65
N THR A 165 -7.59 6.66 -0.57
CA THR A 165 -6.39 6.91 -1.37
C THR A 165 -5.20 6.97 -0.41
N LEU A 166 -4.28 6.01 -0.50
CA LEU A 166 -3.07 5.96 0.32
C LEU A 166 -1.86 6.12 -0.61
N THR A 167 -1.12 7.21 -0.44
CA THR A 167 0.17 7.39 -1.12
C THR A 167 1.27 7.07 -0.13
N ILE A 168 2.04 6.06 -0.46
CA ILE A 168 3.08 5.52 0.39
C ILE A 168 4.43 5.94 -0.17
N GLN A 169 5.26 6.45 0.72
CA GLN A 169 6.63 6.80 0.47
C GLN A 169 7.52 5.90 1.31
N ASP A 170 8.68 5.62 0.74
CA ASP A 170 9.71 4.91 1.47
C ASP A 170 10.29 5.81 2.57
N ALA A 171 10.31 5.30 3.80
CA ALA A 171 10.89 5.97 4.94
C ALA A 171 12.42 5.98 4.90
N GLU A 172 13.01 5.02 4.19
CA GLU A 172 14.44 4.80 4.17
C GLU A 172 15.05 5.48 2.94
N ASN A 173 16.07 6.30 3.18
CA ASN A 173 16.76 6.99 2.11
C ASN A 173 17.77 6.01 1.47
N HIS A 174 17.37 5.32 0.40
CA HIS A 174 18.23 4.38 -0.34
C HIS A 174 19.36 5.04 -1.16
N GLY A 175 19.73 6.28 -0.83
CA GLY A 175 20.88 7.00 -1.38
C GLY A 175 20.76 7.30 -2.88
N VAL A 176 21.18 6.34 -3.72
CA VAL A 176 21.30 6.49 -5.19
C VAL A 176 20.03 6.03 -5.93
N ILE A 177 19.13 5.31 -5.25
CA ILE A 177 17.93 4.74 -5.83
C ILE A 177 16.73 5.61 -5.42
N SER A 178 16.25 6.44 -6.35
CA SER A 178 15.00 7.17 -6.17
C SER A 178 13.83 6.27 -6.53
N ILE A 179 12.95 6.04 -5.56
CA ILE A 179 11.79 5.18 -5.69
C ILE A 179 10.57 6.07 -5.81
N LYS A 180 9.72 5.76 -6.80
CA LYS A 180 8.49 6.52 -6.99
C LYS A 180 7.50 6.17 -5.89
N PRO A 181 6.77 7.16 -5.32
CA PRO A 181 5.68 6.88 -4.40
C PRO A 181 4.67 5.92 -5.03
N PHE A 182 4.16 5.01 -4.23
CA PHE A 182 3.09 4.09 -4.64
C PHE A 182 1.75 4.61 -4.13
N THR A 183 0.78 4.78 -5.02
CA THR A 183 -0.58 5.20 -4.63
C THR A 183 -1.53 4.02 -4.76
N LEU A 184 -2.09 3.58 -3.63
CA LEU A 184 -3.17 2.64 -3.55
C LEU A 184 -4.51 3.39 -3.51
N LYS A 185 -5.41 3.11 -4.45
CA LYS A 185 -6.78 3.59 -4.41
C LYS A 185 -7.72 2.41 -4.26
N THR A 186 -8.48 2.38 -3.17
CA THR A 186 -9.43 1.31 -2.85
C THR A 186 -10.82 1.90 -2.63
N GLU A 187 -11.84 1.24 -3.18
CA GLU A 187 -13.24 1.62 -3.00
C GLU A 187 -13.99 0.45 -2.37
N PHE A 188 -14.79 0.73 -1.35
CA PHE A 188 -15.62 -0.29 -0.71
C PHE A 188 -16.99 0.28 -0.32
N GLY A 189 -18.01 -0.57 -0.46
CA GLY A 189 -19.36 -0.28 -0.02
C GLY A 189 -19.48 -0.47 1.49
N PHE A 190 -20.29 0.37 2.12
CA PHE A 190 -20.75 0.22 3.49
C PHE A 190 -22.25 0.49 3.57
#